data_AF-A0A1Z9QTN9-F1
#
_entry.id   AF-A0A1Z9QTN9-F1
#
_cell.length_a   1.000
_cell.length_b   1.000
_cell.length_c   1.000
_cell.angle_alpha   90.00
_cell.angle_beta   90.00
_cell.angle_gamma   90.00
#
_symmetry.space_group_name_H-M   'P 1'
#
loop_
_entity.id
_entity.type
_entity.pdbx_description
1 polymer ?
#
loop_
_entity_poly.entity_id
_entity_poly.type
_entity_poly.pdbx_seq_one_letter_code
_entity_poly.pdbx_strand_id
1 'polypeptide(L)' 'MASGWIRKNRRVGPISEADLLSEISKGKISPDTLLQSSKTKDKWVPMNSIGPAMKHWKKLHPEEE' A
#
# COMPACT_ATOMS: atom_id res chain seq x y z
N MET A 1 -2.85 -22.15 21.38
CA MET A 1 -2.00 -21.93 20.19
C MET A 1 -2.92 -21.67 19.00
N ALA A 2 -3.03 -20.43 18.51
CA ALA A 2 -3.87 -20.12 17.36
C ALA A 2 -3.08 -20.40 16.07
N SER A 3 -3.27 -21.61 15.51
CA SER A 3 -2.88 -21.94 14.14
C SER A 3 -3.94 -21.38 13.20
N GLY A 4 -3.70 -20.20 12.66
CA GLY A 4 -4.55 -19.57 11.66
C GLY A 4 -3.66 -18.92 10.61
N TRP A 5 -3.70 -19.44 9.39
CA TRP A 5 -2.93 -18.89 8.28
C TRP A 5 -3.40 -17.44 8.01
N ILE A 6 -2.44 -16.52 8.08
CA ILE A 6 -2.51 -15.13 7.61
C ILE A 6 -3.31 -14.18 8.53
N ARG A 7 -2.58 -13.50 9.42
CA ARG A 7 -3.06 -12.27 10.05
C ARG A 7 -3.17 -11.19 8.95
N LYS A 8 -4.39 -10.90 8.48
CA LYS A 8 -4.68 -9.86 7.47
C LYS A 8 -4.16 -8.46 7.84
N ASN A 9 -3.84 -8.21 9.11
CA ASN A 9 -3.57 -6.87 9.66
C ASN A 9 -2.12 -6.73 10.16
N ARG A 10 -1.14 -7.37 9.51
CA ARG A 10 0.27 -7.27 9.92
C ARG A 10 0.86 -5.93 9.48
N ARG A 11 1.44 -5.20 10.43
CA ARG A 11 2.30 -4.04 10.14
C ARG A 11 3.61 -4.54 9.53
N VAL A 12 3.99 -3.99 8.38
CA VAL A 12 5.23 -4.30 7.66
C VAL A 12 5.93 -2.98 7.35
N GLY A 13 7.22 -2.90 7.63
CA GLY A 13 8.03 -1.70 7.41
C GLY A 13 9.10 -1.50 8.48
N PRO A 14 9.83 -0.39 8.43
CA PRO A 14 9.75 0.66 7.42
C PRO A 14 10.27 0.19 6.05
N ILE A 15 9.70 0.71 4.97
CA ILE A 15 10.21 0.53 3.60
C ILE A 15 10.43 1.89 2.95
N SER A 16 11.31 1.97 1.97
CA SER A 16 11.52 3.22 1.21
C SER A 16 10.33 3.51 0.30
N GLU A 17 10.22 4.75 -0.17
CA GLU A 17 9.22 5.13 -1.18
C GLU A 17 9.42 4.33 -2.49
N ALA A 18 10.67 4.06 -2.88
CA ALA A 18 10.98 3.27 -4.06
C ALA A 18 10.52 1.80 -3.92
N ASP A 19 10.73 1.19 -2.75
CA ASP A 19 10.27 -0.18 -2.47
C ASP A 19 8.75 -0.26 -2.45
N LEU A 20 8.08 0.75 -1.85
CA LEU A 20 6.62 0.85 -1.88
C LEU A 20 6.09 0.86 -3.32
N LEU A 21 6.67 1.70 -4.18
CA LEU A 21 6.30 1.76 -5.59
C LEU A 21 6.60 0.43 -6.32
N SER A 22 7.68 -0.26 -5.98
CA SER A 22 8.00 -1.59 -6.52
C SER A 22 6.96 -2.64 -6.15
N GLU A 23 6.49 -2.66 -4.90
CA GLU A 23 5.47 -3.61 -4.46
C GLU A 23 4.07 -3.27 -5.03
N ILE A 24 3.77 -1.98 -5.22
CA ILE A 24 2.60 -1.55 -6.03
C ILE A 24 2.70 -2.11 -7.44
N SER A 25 3.86 -1.99 -8.09
CA SER A 25 4.07 -2.52 -9.44
C SER A 25 3.94 -4.03 -9.56
N LYS A 26 4.22 -4.76 -8.47
CA LYS A 26 4.05 -6.22 -8.42
C LYS A 26 2.60 -6.66 -8.14
N GLY A 27 1.66 -5.72 -8.01
CA GLY A 27 0.26 -6.02 -7.69
C GLY A 27 0.04 -6.51 -6.26
N LYS A 28 1.01 -6.31 -5.36
CA LYS A 28 0.92 -6.78 -3.95
C LYS A 28 0.27 -5.77 -3.02
N ILE A 29 0.11 -4.53 -3.47
CA ILE A 29 -0.49 -3.44 -2.70
C ILE A 29 -1.75 -2.99 -3.43
N SER A 30 -2.87 -3.09 -2.74
CA SER A 30 -4.19 -2.68 -3.21
C SER A 30 -4.54 -1.25 -2.75
N PRO A 31 -5.42 -0.53 -3.44
CA PRO A 31 -5.82 0.84 -3.06
C PRO A 31 -6.39 1.00 -1.64
N ASP A 32 -6.96 -0.06 -1.06
CA ASP A 32 -7.46 -0.11 0.31
C ASP A 32 -6.37 -0.43 1.36
N THR A 33 -5.16 -0.80 0.94
CA THR A 33 -4.04 -1.05 1.86
C THR A 33 -3.71 0.22 2.65
N LEU A 34 -3.65 0.09 3.98
CA LEU A 34 -3.28 1.21 4.86
C LEU A 34 -1.78 1.47 4.82
N LEU A 35 -1.39 2.72 4.66
CA LEU A 35 -0.01 3.19 4.63
C LEU A 35 0.21 4.22 5.75
N GLN A 36 1.43 4.25 6.27
CA GLN A 36 1.86 5.16 7.34
C GLN A 36 3.22 5.75 6.97
N SER A 37 3.38 7.06 7.16
CA SER A 37 4.67 7.75 7.03
C SER A 37 4.67 9.04 7.85
N SER A 38 5.82 9.70 7.94
CA SER A 38 5.91 11.05 8.49
C SER A 38 5.01 12.05 7.74
N LYS A 39 4.83 11.87 6.42
CA LYS A 39 3.93 12.68 5.59
C LYS A 39 2.45 12.51 5.97
N THR A 40 2.09 11.38 6.60
CA THR A 40 0.73 11.11 7.10
C THR A 40 0.59 11.41 8.59
N LYS A 41 1.52 12.15 9.19
CA LYS A 41 1.58 12.44 10.64
C LYS A 41 1.50 11.17 11.48
N ASP A 42 2.16 10.11 11.00
CA ASP A 42 2.16 8.78 11.61
C ASP A 42 0.76 8.16 11.76
N LYS A 43 -0.22 8.61 10.98
CA LYS A 43 -1.54 7.97 10.90
C LYS A 43 -1.56 6.94 9.78
N TRP A 44 -2.27 5.85 10.04
CA TRP A 44 -2.63 4.87 9.01
C TRP A 44 -3.75 5.43 8.15
N VAL A 45 -3.48 5.61 6.86
CA VAL A 45 -4.44 6.10 5.89
C VAL A 45 -4.48 5.17 4.69
N PRO A 46 -5.64 4.94 4.05
CA PRO A 46 -5.72 4.06 2.90
C PRO A 46 -4.93 4.63 1.72
N MET A 47 -4.29 3.76 0.93
CA MET A 47 -3.46 4.18 -0.22
C MET A 47 -4.25 5.03 -1.21
N ASN A 48 -5.55 4.78 -1.37
CA ASN A 48 -6.44 5.56 -2.23
C ASN A 48 -6.54 7.06 -1.85
N SER A 49 -6.20 7.42 -0.62
CA SER A 49 -6.12 8.82 -0.17
C SER A 49 -4.77 9.47 -0.46
N ILE A 50 -3.77 8.69 -0.90
CA ILE A 50 -2.40 9.14 -1.17
C ILE A 50 -2.23 9.37 -2.68
N GLY A 51 -2.23 10.64 -3.09
CA GLY A 51 -2.15 11.05 -4.49
C GLY A 51 -0.98 10.44 -5.29
N PRO A 52 0.29 10.53 -4.83
CA PRO A 52 1.43 9.97 -5.54
C PRO A 52 1.36 8.45 -5.75
N ALA A 53 0.94 7.72 -4.71
CA ALA A 53 0.79 6.26 -4.78
C ALA A 53 -0.33 5.86 -5.75
N MET A 54 -1.48 6.54 -5.69
CA MET A 54 -2.59 6.29 -6.62
C MET A 54 -2.26 6.66 -8.06
N LYS A 55 -1.50 7.73 -8.29
CA LYS A 55 -1.04 8.11 -9.63
C LYS A 55 -0.18 7.00 -10.24
N HIS A 56 0.71 6.39 -9.45
CA HIS A 56 1.54 5.26 -9.90
C HIS A 56 0.70 4.00 -10.13
N TRP A 57 -0.22 3.68 -9.21
CA TRP A 57 -1.12 2.52 -9.34
C TRP A 57 -1.97 2.61 -10.61
N LYS A 58 -2.61 3.75 -10.89
CA LYS A 58 -3.43 4.00 -12.09
C LYS A 58 -2.63 3.94 -13.40
N LYS A 59 -1.35 4.32 -13.36
CA LYS A 59 -0.47 4.20 -14.55
C LYS A 59 -0.23 2.73 -14.92
N LEU A 60 -0.25 1.83 -13.93
CA LEU A 60 0.02 0.41 -14.11
C LEU A 60 -1.25 -0.43 -14.30
N HIS A 61 -2.38 0.08 -13.82
CA HIS A 61 -3.71 -0.51 -13.97
C HIS A 61 -4.60 0.52 -14.65
N PRO A 62 -4.44 0.76 -15.97
CA PRO A 62 -5.42 1.53 -16.71
C PRO A 62 -6.77 0.81 -16.57
N GLU A 63 -7.82 1.55 -16.24
CA GLU A 63 -9.18 0.99 -16.27
C GLU A 63 -9.44 0.52 -17.71
N GLU A 64 -9.56 -0.80 -17.92
CA GLU A 64 -10.19 -1.31 -19.13
C GLU A 64 -11.64 -0.82 -19.09
N GLU A 65 -12.01 -0.07 -20.12
CA GLU A 65 -13.31 0.56 -20.37
C GLU A 65 -14.52 -0.35 -20.11
#